data_AF-S6CVP3-F1
#
_entry.id   AF-S6CVP3-F1
#
_cell.length_a   1.000
_cell.length_b   1.000
_cell.length_c   1.000
_cell.angle_alpha   90.00
_cell.angle_beta   90.00
_cell.angle_gamma   90.00
#
_symmetry.space_group_name_H-M   'P 1'
#
loop_
_entity.id
_entity.type
_entity.pdbx_description
1 polymer ?
#
loop_
_entity_poly.entity_id
_entity_poly.type
_entity_poly.pdbx_seq_one_letter_code
_entity_poly.pdbx_strand_id
1 'polypeptide(L)'
;MANRYLCYVPKEWKTLPEDTLKSTIEDKALKQWKHTKYLEGTTIRLENVTAKLNYYRFTPWMRKADDSNEYPSANQYYGIEMKCILCTKS
;
A
#
# COMPACT_ATOMS: atom_id res chain seq x y z
N MET A 1 -19.23 -3.47 -10.83
CA MET A 1 -17.99 -4.28 -10.87
C MET A 1 -17.11 -3.78 -9.75
N ALA A 2 -16.69 -4.63 -8.81
CA ALA A 2 -15.83 -4.17 -7.72
C ALA A 2 -14.40 -4.02 -8.26
N ASN A 3 -13.95 -2.79 -8.48
CA ASN A 3 -12.57 -2.48 -8.86
C ASN A 3 -11.65 -2.78 -7.67
N ARG A 4 -11.35 -4.06 -7.46
CA ARG A 4 -10.45 -4.54 -6.42
C ARG A 4 -9.09 -4.82 -7.03
N TYR A 5 -8.04 -4.56 -6.27
CA TYR A 5 -6.67 -4.83 -6.67
C TYR A 5 -5.87 -5.43 -5.52
N LEU A 6 -4.81 -6.16 -5.85
CA LEU A 6 -3.87 -6.69 -4.87
C LEU A 6 -2.86 -5.62 -4.48
N CYS A 7 -2.62 -5.43 -3.19
CA CYS A 7 -1.55 -4.59 -2.67
C CYS A 7 -0.59 -5.44 -1.83
N TYR A 8 0.70 -5.39 -2.13
CA TYR A 8 1.71 -6.04 -1.29
C TYR A 8 2.07 -5.13 -0.11
N VAL A 9 1.97 -5.66 1.10
CA VAL A 9 2.24 -4.93 2.34
C VAL A 9 3.21 -5.69 3.23
N PRO A 10 4.03 -5.00 4.05
CA PRO A 10 4.96 -5.62 4.99
C PRO A 10 4.27 -6.60 5.94
N LYS A 11 4.83 -7.78 6.15
CA LYS A 11 4.26 -8.81 7.05
C LYS A 11 4.15 -8.36 8.50
N GLU A 12 5.02 -7.45 8.91
CA GLU A 12 5.00 -6.82 10.22
C GLU A 12 3.65 -6.16 10.49
N TRP A 13 2.95 -5.67 9.47
CA TRP A 13 1.61 -5.08 9.61
C TRP A 13 0.49 -6.09 9.80
N LYS A 14 0.76 -7.41 9.82
CA LYS A 14 -0.27 -8.44 10.09
C LYS A 14 -0.83 -8.38 11.52
N THR A 15 -0.13 -7.72 12.44
CA THR A 15 -0.59 -7.48 13.81
C THR A 15 -1.78 -6.52 13.85
N LEU A 16 -1.95 -5.70 12.81
CA LEU A 16 -3.02 -4.71 12.71
C LEU A 16 -4.30 -5.35 12.15
N PRO A 17 -5.50 -4.91 12.59
CA PRO A 17 -6.73 -5.28 11.93
C PRO A 17 -6.69 -4.88 10.44
N GLU A 18 -7.04 -5.82 9.56
CA GLU A 18 -6.92 -5.62 8.11
C GLU A 18 -7.72 -4.41 7.61
N ASP A 19 -8.93 -4.17 8.14
CA ASP A 19 -9.74 -3.00 7.80
C ASP A 19 -9.06 -1.68 8.20
N THR A 20 -8.44 -1.63 9.38
CA THR A 20 -7.66 -0.46 9.83
C THR A 20 -6.46 -0.21 8.92
N LEU A 21 -5.77 -1.27 8.52
CA LEU A 21 -4.64 -1.16 7.58
C LEU A 21 -5.10 -0.62 6.22
N LYS A 22 -6.18 -1.18 5.65
CA LYS A 22 -6.76 -0.73 4.38
C LYS A 22 -7.16 0.74 4.44
N SER A 23 -7.94 1.14 5.44
CA SER A 23 -8.37 2.53 5.59
C SER A 23 -7.17 3.47 5.75
N THR A 24 -6.13 3.07 6.47
CA THR A 24 -4.91 3.88 6.63
C THR A 24 -4.18 4.10 5.30
N ILE A 25 -4.02 3.04 4.50
CA ILE A 25 -3.38 3.12 3.18
C ILE A 25 -4.21 4.03 2.26
N GLU A 26 -5.52 3.84 2.21
CA GLU A 26 -6.44 4.66 1.41
C GLU A 26 -6.34 6.14 1.79
N ASP A 27 -6.43 6.46 3.09
CA ASP A 27 -6.39 7.84 3.59
C ASP A 27 -5.08 8.54 3.24
N LYS A 28 -3.95 7.86 3.43
CA LYS A 28 -2.62 8.42 3.17
C LYS A 28 -2.39 8.62 1.67
N ALA A 29 -2.78 7.64 0.86
CA ALA A 29 -2.66 7.72 -0.58
C ALA A 29 -3.57 8.81 -1.18
N LEU A 30 -4.79 8.99 -0.66
CA LEU A 30 -5.67 10.09 -1.06
C LEU A 30 -5.11 11.45 -0.69
N LYS A 31 -4.51 11.59 0.50
CA LYS A 31 -3.84 12.84 0.92
C LYS A 31 -2.68 13.17 -0.02
N GLN A 32 -1.80 12.20 -0.27
CA GLN A 32 -0.70 12.32 -1.24
C GLN A 32 -1.24 12.76 -2.61
N TRP A 33 -2.22 12.04 -3.17
CA TRP A 33 -2.83 12.36 -4.46
C TRP A 33 -3.34 13.80 -4.53
N LYS A 34 -4.02 14.28 -3.49
CA LYS A 34 -4.53 15.65 -3.44
C LYS A 34 -3.41 16.69 -3.59
N HIS A 35 -2.23 16.41 -3.03
CA HIS A 35 -1.07 17.32 -3.04
C HIS A 35 -0.19 17.17 -4.27
N THR A 36 0.11 15.94 -4.71
CA THR A 36 1.14 15.68 -5.73
C THR A 36 0.56 15.24 -7.07
N LYS A 37 -0.69 14.78 -7.11
CA LYS A 37 -1.28 14.05 -8.26
C LYS A 37 -0.55 12.74 -8.59
N TYR A 38 0.16 12.16 -7.63
CA TYR A 38 0.77 10.83 -7.74
C TYR A 38 0.46 10.03 -6.47
N LEU A 39 0.02 8.78 -6.62
CA LEU A 39 -0.10 7.85 -5.49
C LEU A 39 1.28 7.31 -5.09
N GLU A 40 2.14 7.07 -6.09
CA GLU A 40 3.52 6.65 -5.86
C GLU A 40 4.23 7.62 -4.91
N GLY A 41 5.02 7.05 -4.02
CA GLY A 41 5.76 7.76 -2.99
C GLY A 41 5.00 8.03 -1.70
N THR A 42 3.73 7.61 -1.60
CA THR A 42 2.98 7.68 -0.34
C THR A 42 3.75 6.95 0.74
N THR A 43 4.22 7.69 1.74
CA THR A 43 5.04 7.13 2.83
C THR A 43 4.19 6.95 4.07
N ILE A 44 4.20 5.73 4.61
CA ILE A 44 3.42 5.34 5.79
C ILE A 44 4.38 4.71 6.79
N ARG A 45 4.32 5.18 8.03
CA ARG A 45 4.98 4.55 9.18
C ARG A 45 3.92 3.96 10.08
N LEU A 46 3.95 2.64 10.24
CA LEU A 46 3.11 1.90 11.18
C LEU A 46 4.01 1.01 12.03
N GLU A 47 3.82 1.09 13.33
CA GLU A 47 4.72 0.47 14.32
C GLU A 47 6.20 0.84 14.03
N ASN A 48 7.05 -0.16 13.82
CA ASN A 48 8.47 -0.02 13.54
C ASN A 48 8.83 -0.09 12.05
N VAL A 49 7.83 -0.17 11.16
CA VAL A 49 8.06 -0.27 9.71
C VAL A 49 7.63 1.01 9.03
N THR A 50 8.58 1.58 8.27
CA THR A 50 8.30 2.66 7.32
C THR A 50 8.30 2.08 5.92
N ALA A 51 7.21 2.27 5.19
CA ALA A 51 7.05 1.80 3.82
C ALA A 51 6.58 2.92 2.90
N LYS A 52 7.04 2.86 1.66
CA LYS A 52 6.72 3.79 0.59
C LYS A 52 5.95 3.05 -0.50
N LEU A 53 4.84 3.63 -0.95
CA LEU A 53 4.04 3.08 -2.04
C LEU A 53 4.83 3.17 -3.35
N ASN A 54 5.16 2.01 -3.90
CA ASN A 54 5.77 1.79 -5.20
C ASN A 54 4.88 0.86 -6.04
N TYR A 55 5.33 0.53 -7.24
CA TYR A 55 4.67 -0.44 -8.12
C TYR A 55 5.65 -1.53 -8.54
N TYR A 56 5.22 -2.78 -8.43
CA TYR A 56 5.90 -3.93 -9.03
C TYR A 56 4.97 -4.55 -10.09
N ARG A 57 5.37 -4.49 -11.37
CA ARG A 57 4.55 -4.98 -12.50
C ARG A 57 3.09 -4.51 -12.42
N PHE A 58 2.89 -3.19 -12.27
CA PHE A 58 1.58 -2.53 -12.10
C PHE A 58 0.80 -2.89 -10.82
N THR A 59 1.38 -3.70 -9.93
CA THR A 59 0.78 -4.04 -8.63
C THR A 59 1.30 -3.09 -7.55
N PRO A 60 0.42 -2.40 -6.81
CA PRO A 60 0.80 -1.60 -5.65
C PRO A 60 1.61 -2.39 -4.63
N TRP A 61 2.69 -1.79 -4.14
CA TRP A 61 3.59 -2.39 -3.18
C TRP A 61 4.08 -1.36 -2.19
N MET A 62 3.73 -1.53 -0.92
CA MET A 62 4.28 -0.77 0.19
C MET A 62 5.69 -1.27 0.50
N ARG A 63 6.67 -0.88 -0.33
CA ARG A 63 8.08 -1.26 -0.18
C ARG A 63 8.66 -0.66 1.09
N LYS A 64 9.25 -1.50 1.95
CA LYS A 64 9.93 -1.02 3.16
C LYS A 64 11.12 -0.13 2.79
N ALA A 65 11.38 0.88 3.60
CA ALA A 65 12.43 1.87 3.33
C ALA A 65 13.85 1.26 3.31
N ASP A 66 14.06 0.17 4.04
CA ASP A 66 15.31 -0.59 4.15
C ASP A 66 15.39 -1.77 3.15
N ASP A 67 14.33 -2.03 2.38
CA ASP A 67 14.31 -3.13 1.42
C ASP A 67 14.99 -2.73 0.10
N SER A 68 16.14 -3.34 -0.18
CA SER A 68 16.89 -3.13 -1.41
C SER A 68 16.40 -3.96 -2.60
N ASN A 69 15.47 -4.90 -2.40
CA ASN A 69 14.95 -5.74 -3.48
C ASN A 69 14.15 -4.93 -4.50
N GLU A 70 14.18 -5.37 -5.76
CA GLU A 70 13.38 -4.77 -6.84
C GLU A 70 11.98 -5.37 -6.97
N TYR A 71 11.66 -6.37 -6.13
CA TYR A 71 10.41 -7.10 -6.14
C TYR A 71 9.93 -7.42 -4.70
N PRO A 72 8.60 -7.57 -4.50
CA PRO A 72 8.04 -7.92 -3.20
C PRO A 72 8.30 -9.40 -2.87
N SER A 73 9.37 -9.67 -2.12
CA SER A 73 9.68 -11.03 -1.67
C SER A 73 8.56 -11.60 -0.79
N ALA A 74 8.08 -12.81 -1.10
CA ALA A 74 7.07 -13.51 -0.31
C ALA A 74 7.52 -13.79 1.14
N ASN A 75 8.82 -13.69 1.44
CA ASN A 75 9.33 -13.79 2.80
C ASN A 75 9.03 -12.53 3.63
N GLN A 76 8.97 -11.35 3.00
CA GLN A 76 8.81 -10.06 3.67
C GLN A 76 7.41 -9.44 3.52
N TYR A 77 6.70 -9.78 2.45
CA TYR A 77 5.41 -9.18 2.13
C TYR A 77 4.28 -10.21 2.06
N TYR A 78 3.05 -9.74 2.18
CA TYR A 78 1.84 -10.49 1.87
C TYR A 78 0.87 -9.60 1.10
N GLY A 79 -0.07 -10.23 0.38
CA GLY A 79 -1.07 -9.52 -0.39
C GLY A 79 -2.32 -9.24 0.42
N ILE A 80 -2.86 -8.03 0.31
CA ILE A 80 -4.21 -7.68 0.76
C ILE A 80 -5.04 -7.19 -0.42
N GLU A 81 -6.33 -7.50 -0.41
CA GLU A 81 -7.26 -7.02 -1.42
C GLU A 81 -7.78 -5.63 -1.05
N MET A 82 -7.57 -4.65 -1.94
CA MET A 82 -7.94 -3.26 -1.74
C MET A 82 -8.96 -2.80 -2.77
N LYS A 83 -9.79 -1.83 -2.40
CA LYS A 83 -10.67 -1.14 -3.35
C LYS A 83 -9.89 -0.05 -4.06
N CYS A 84 -10.19 0.16 -5.33
CA CYS A 84 -9.63 1.24 -6.13
C CYS A 84 -9.78 2.59 -5.41
N ILE A 85 -8.64 3.19 -5.06
CA ILE A 85 -8.56 4.43 -4.28
C ILE A 85 -9.19 5.61 -5.02
N LEU A 86 -8.97 5.70 -6.34
CA LEU A 86 -9.38 6.84 -7.17
C LEU A 86 -10.62 6.56 -8.02
N CYS A 87 -11.17 5.34 -7.98
CA CYS A 87 -12.39 5.05 -8.69
C CYS A 87 -13.55 5.68 -7.92
N THR A 88 -14.28 6.59 -8.55
CA THR A 88 -15.54 7.07 -8.00
C THR A 88 -16.49 5.88 -7.82
N LYS A 89 -17.19 5.84 -6.69
CA LYS A 89 -18.37 4.99 -6.56
C LYS A 89 -19.32 5.46 -7.67
N SER A 90 -19.49 4.62 -8.68
CA SER A 90 -20.56 4.78 -9.68
C SER A 90 -21.91 4.67 -8.99
#